data_AF-A0AA50YM82-F1
#
_entry.id   AF-A0AA50YM82-F1
#
_cell.length_a   1.000
_cell.length_b   1.000
_cell.length_c   1.000
_cell.angle_alpha   90.00
_cell.angle_beta   90.00
_cell.angle_gamma   90.00
#
_symmetry.space_group_name_H-M   'P 1'
#
loop_
_entity.id
_entity.type
_entity.pdbx_description
1 polymer ?
#
loop_
_entity_poly.entity_id
_entity_poly.type
_entity_poly.pdbx_seq_one_letter_code
_entity_poly.pdbx_strand_id
1 'polypeptide(L)'
;DPYYWQLEERWRALDDEEKAQYKRKSCPDPIPSQTSPEYKFGIINEQLEGLIQNYLENRSTNIFNEYTEGDKFSEIMNAKFLASMASPGEPVGLLAAQSVGEPSTQMTLNTFHFAGRGDMNVTLGIPRLREILMTASAKLKTPNMDIPFLDDLSNLTKKAEKLRKIMNRVTVADVLEKIDVECEIVTKPNRQLKTTMRFWFLPQSQYKPQYIVKSSQIIKHMQNKFFNEMF
;
A
#
# COMPACT_ATOMS: atom_id res chain seq x y z
N ASP A 1 2.03 -4.11 -23.58
CA ASP A 1 1.28 -5.35 -23.32
C ASP A 1 0.21 -5.58 -24.38
N PRO A 2 0.16 -6.77 -25.01
CA PRO A 2 -0.90 -7.12 -25.98
C PRO A 2 -2.31 -7.01 -25.40
N TYR A 3 -2.43 -7.13 -24.08
CA TYR A 3 -3.70 -7.08 -23.34
C TYR A 3 -4.32 -5.69 -23.30
N TYR A 4 -3.49 -4.64 -23.27
CA TYR A 4 -3.97 -3.25 -23.26
C TYR A 4 -4.71 -2.91 -24.57
N TRP A 5 -4.13 -3.32 -25.70
CA TRP A 5 -4.72 -3.08 -27.02
C TRP A 5 -6.03 -3.84 -27.22
N GLN A 6 -6.14 -5.07 -26.70
CA GLN A 6 -7.39 -5.83 -26.71
C GLN A 6 -8.49 -5.19 -25.85
N LEU A 7 -8.11 -4.59 -24.72
CA LEU A 7 -9.06 -3.88 -23.86
C LEU A 7 -9.57 -2.60 -24.52
N GLU A 8 -8.68 -1.87 -25.19
CA GLU A 8 -9.02 -0.64 -25.92
C GLU A 8 -9.93 -0.92 -27.11
N GLU A 9 -9.67 -1.98 -27.89
CA GLU A 9 -10.55 -2.40 -28.98
C GLU A 9 -11.94 -2.75 -28.47
N ARG A 10 -12.03 -3.50 -27.36
CA ARG A 10 -13.31 -3.83 -26.71
C ARG A 10 -14.03 -2.56 -26.24
N TRP A 11 -13.33 -1.64 -25.58
CA TRP A 11 -13.89 -0.36 -25.14
C TRP A 11 -14.47 0.47 -26.29
N ARG A 12 -13.77 0.52 -27.43
CA ARG A 12 -14.24 1.24 -28.62
C ARG A 12 -15.46 0.57 -29.27
N ALA A 13 -15.56 -0.76 -29.19
CA ALA A 13 -16.65 -1.56 -29.74
C ALA A 13 -17.94 -1.59 -28.88
N LEU A 14 -17.89 -1.20 -27.59
CA LEU A 14 -19.08 -1.07 -26.74
C LEU A 14 -19.99 0.08 -27.21
N ASP A 15 -21.30 -0.09 -27.07
CA ASP A 15 -22.29 0.94 -27.40
C ASP A 15 -22.29 2.07 -26.36
N ASP A 16 -22.84 3.24 -26.71
CA ASP A 16 -22.83 4.42 -25.82
C ASP A 16 -23.61 4.19 -24.51
N GLU A 17 -24.63 3.34 -24.52
CA GLU A 17 -25.38 2.92 -23.32
C GLU A 17 -24.54 2.02 -22.39
N GLU A 18 -23.72 1.13 -22.95
CA GLU A 18 -22.84 0.25 -22.18
C GLU A 18 -21.66 1.04 -21.61
N LYS A 19 -21.10 1.98 -22.40
CA LYS A 19 -20.09 2.94 -21.93
C LYS A 19 -20.62 3.82 -20.78
N ALA A 20 -21.90 4.16 -20.79
CA ALA A 20 -22.52 4.95 -19.72
C ALA A 20 -22.54 4.23 -18.36
N GLN A 21 -22.54 2.89 -18.34
CA GLN A 21 -22.45 2.11 -17.10
C GLN A 21 -21.08 2.24 -16.40
N TYR A 22 -20.03 2.46 -17.19
CA TYR A 22 -18.66 2.69 -16.70
C TYR A 22 -18.34 4.16 -16.45
N LYS A 23 -19.21 5.07 -16.88
CA LYS A 23 -19.10 6.49 -16.58
C LYS A 23 -19.38 6.66 -15.08
N ARG A 24 -18.41 7.19 -14.33
CA ARG A 24 -18.62 7.51 -12.91
C ARG A 24 -19.87 8.38 -12.81
N LYS A 25 -20.89 7.90 -12.09
CA LYS A 25 -22.03 8.73 -11.71
C LYS A 25 -21.49 9.90 -10.89
N SER A 26 -21.81 11.12 -11.31
CA SER A 26 -21.43 12.31 -10.54
C SER A 26 -22.27 12.29 -9.26
N CYS A 27 -21.63 12.10 -8.12
CA CYS A 27 -22.28 12.35 -6.85
C CYS A 27 -22.58 13.86 -6.78
N PRO A 28 -23.75 14.27 -6.25
CA PRO A 28 -24.01 15.67 -5.99
C PRO A 28 -23.00 16.19 -4.97
N ASP A 29 -22.69 17.49 -5.06
CA ASP A 29 -21.78 18.12 -4.11
C ASP A 29 -22.37 18.13 -2.70
N PRO A 30 -21.55 17.95 -1.65
CA PRO A 30 -22.01 18.06 -0.27
C PRO A 30 -22.61 19.43 0.03
N ILE A 31 -23.62 19.47 0.90
CA ILE A 31 -24.33 20.70 1.28
C ILE A 31 -23.38 21.81 1.79
N PRO A 32 -22.36 21.53 2.64
CA PRO A 32 -21.40 22.55 3.09
C PRO A 32 -20.55 23.16 1.96
N SER A 33 -20.44 22.50 0.81
CA SER A 33 -19.72 23.02 -0.37
C SER A 33 -20.52 24.09 -1.10
N GLN A 34 -21.85 24.04 -1.02
CA GLN A 34 -22.73 24.99 -1.73
C GLN A 34 -23.06 26.20 -0.87
N THR A 35 -23.17 26.02 0.44
CA THR A 35 -23.53 27.09 1.37
C THR A 35 -22.76 26.93 2.67
N SER A 36 -22.26 28.04 3.20
CA SER A 36 -21.56 28.02 4.48
C SER A 36 -22.56 27.82 5.64
N PRO A 37 -22.22 26.96 6.63
CA PRO A 37 -23.01 26.78 7.84
C PRO A 37 -23.27 28.07 8.63
N GLU A 38 -22.39 29.07 8.51
CA GLU A 38 -22.55 30.36 9.19
C GLU A 38 -23.77 31.16 8.72
N TYR A 39 -24.19 30.99 7.46
CA TYR A 39 -25.31 31.75 6.87
C TYR A 39 -26.63 31.00 6.93
N LYS A 40 -26.61 29.66 6.99
CA LYS A 40 -27.82 28.85 6.98
C LYS A 40 -27.73 27.73 8.01
N PHE A 41 -28.64 27.81 8.98
CA PHE A 41 -28.79 26.81 10.03
C PHE A 41 -29.17 25.44 9.45
N GLY A 42 -28.64 24.37 10.05
CA GLY A 42 -28.90 22.99 9.62
C GLY A 42 -27.98 22.48 8.52
N ILE A 43 -26.98 23.26 8.09
CA ILE A 43 -25.92 22.76 7.21
C ILE A 43 -24.84 22.10 8.06
N ILE A 44 -24.76 20.78 7.97
CA ILE A 44 -23.74 19.96 8.62
C ILE A 44 -23.06 19.05 7.59
N ASN A 45 -21.95 18.42 7.98
CA ASN A 45 -21.32 17.39 7.16
C ASN A 45 -22.11 16.08 7.21
N GLU A 46 -22.14 15.36 6.09
CA GLU A 46 -22.86 14.08 5.93
C GLU A 46 -22.44 13.03 6.97
N GLN A 47 -21.19 13.07 7.43
CA GLN A 47 -20.72 12.19 8.49
C GLN A 47 -21.40 12.48 9.83
N LEU A 48 -21.55 13.75 10.22
CA LEU A 48 -22.26 14.11 11.45
C LEU A 48 -23.75 13.83 11.33
N GLU A 49 -24.33 14.12 10.17
CA GLU A 49 -25.74 13.80 9.87
C GLU A 49 -25.98 12.29 10.03
N GLY A 50 -25.12 11.46 9.42
CA GLY A 50 -25.19 10.01 9.57
C GLY A 50 -25.01 9.56 11.03
N LEU A 51 -24.15 10.21 11.82
CA LEU A 51 -24.00 9.91 13.24
C LEU A 51 -25.25 10.28 14.06
N ILE A 52 -25.87 11.43 13.78
CA ILE A 52 -27.10 11.87 14.43
C ILE A 52 -28.23 10.90 14.10
N GLN A 53 -28.38 10.54 12.82
CA GLN A 53 -29.43 9.62 12.38
C GLN A 53 -29.23 8.22 12.98
N ASN A 54 -28.02 7.67 12.91
CA ASN A 54 -27.69 6.39 13.55
C ASN A 54 -27.96 6.42 15.06
N TYR A 55 -27.69 7.55 15.72
CA TYR A 55 -28.00 7.70 17.13
C TYR A 55 -29.51 7.71 17.39
N LEU A 56 -30.29 8.44 16.59
CA LEU A 56 -31.75 8.50 16.71
C LEU A 56 -32.40 7.13 16.47
N GLU A 57 -31.91 6.37 15.50
CA GLU A 57 -32.41 5.02 15.15
C GLU A 57 -32.07 3.97 16.22
N ASN A 58 -30.86 4.03 16.79
CA ASN A 58 -30.39 3.04 17.76
C ASN A 58 -30.65 3.44 19.22
N ARG A 59 -31.32 4.56 19.48
CA ARG A 59 -31.59 5.05 20.84
C ARG A 59 -32.62 4.15 21.53
N SER A 60 -32.22 3.46 22.59
CA SER A 60 -33.17 2.79 23.48
C SER A 60 -34.04 3.81 24.22
N THR A 61 -35.30 3.45 24.48
CA THR A 61 -36.26 4.27 25.23
C THR A 61 -35.84 4.41 26.69
N ASN A 62 -35.00 5.40 26.99
CA ASN A 62 -34.67 5.80 28.37
C ASN A 62 -35.65 6.88 28.86
N ILE A 63 -35.75 7.09 30.18
CA ILE A 63 -36.64 8.06 30.84
C ILE A 63 -36.45 9.50 30.33
N PHE A 64 -35.24 9.85 29.84
CA PHE A 64 -34.92 11.15 29.22
C PHE A 64 -35.46 11.31 27.78
N ASN A 65 -36.06 10.28 27.20
CA ASN A 65 -36.65 10.32 25.86
C ASN A 65 -38.06 10.94 25.86
N GLU A 66 -38.73 10.97 27.01
CA GLU A 66 -40.08 11.52 27.14
C GLU A 66 -40.11 13.05 26.93
N TYR A 67 -38.98 13.73 27.16
CA TYR A 67 -38.84 15.19 27.07
C TYR A 67 -38.02 15.68 25.88
N THR A 68 -37.40 14.77 25.12
CA THR A 68 -36.46 15.12 24.05
C THR A 68 -36.96 14.59 22.71
N GLU A 69 -37.79 15.38 22.03
CA GLU A 69 -38.18 15.13 20.64
C GLU A 69 -36.94 15.01 19.73
N GLY A 70 -37.00 14.11 18.75
CA GLY A 70 -35.88 13.87 17.81
C GLY A 70 -35.50 15.13 17.01
N ASP A 71 -36.50 15.93 16.65
CA ASP A 71 -36.30 17.19 15.92
C ASP A 71 -35.54 18.21 16.79
N LYS A 72 -35.96 18.39 18.05
CA LYS A 72 -35.26 19.27 19.02
C LYS A 72 -33.83 18.81 19.28
N PHE A 73 -33.59 17.50 19.35
CA PHE A 73 -32.23 16.96 19.49
C PHE A 73 -31.36 17.31 18.28
N SER A 74 -31.90 17.17 17.08
CA SER A 74 -31.21 17.50 15.83
C SER A 74 -30.90 18.99 15.75
N GLU A 75 -31.84 19.85 16.14
CA GLU A 75 -31.63 21.31 16.24
C GLU A 75 -30.52 21.66 17.24
N ILE A 76 -30.51 21.05 18.43
CA ILE A 76 -29.45 21.27 19.44
C ILE A 76 -28.09 20.82 18.90
N MET A 77 -28.03 19.69 18.19
CA MET A 77 -26.79 19.21 17.59
C MET A 77 -26.29 20.14 16.48
N ASN A 78 -27.19 20.67 15.65
CA ASN A 78 -26.88 21.67 14.64
C ASN A 78 -26.36 22.97 15.29
N ALA A 79 -26.98 23.43 16.37
CA ALA A 79 -26.51 24.59 17.13
C ALA A 79 -25.12 24.35 17.75
N LYS A 80 -24.88 23.15 18.29
CA LYS A 80 -23.58 22.76 18.84
C LYS A 80 -22.49 22.70 17.78
N PHE A 81 -22.82 22.21 16.58
CA PHE A 81 -21.89 22.20 15.45
C PHE A 81 -21.43 23.61 15.10
N LEU A 82 -22.38 24.55 14.95
CA LEU A 82 -22.07 25.96 14.67
C LEU A 82 -21.18 26.59 15.75
N ALA A 83 -21.44 26.29 17.03
CA ALA A 83 -20.64 26.78 18.15
C ALA A 83 -19.23 26.14 18.23
N SER A 84 -19.00 25.01 17.55
CA SER A 84 -17.74 24.26 17.58
C SER A 84 -16.86 24.53 16.36
N MET A 85 -17.28 25.44 15.48
CA MET A 85 -16.50 25.82 14.30
C MET A 85 -15.25 26.61 14.68
N ALA A 86 -14.17 26.38 13.92
CA ALA A 86 -12.94 27.16 14.06
C ALA A 86 -13.21 28.64 13.74
N SER A 87 -12.66 29.53 14.54
CA SER A 87 -12.90 30.97 14.37
C SER A 87 -12.09 31.53 13.19
N PRO A 88 -12.65 32.45 12.38
CA PRO A 88 -11.88 33.14 11.36
C PRO A 88 -10.65 33.84 11.95
N GLY A 89 -9.49 33.63 11.34
CA GLY A 89 -8.22 34.22 11.81
C GLY A 89 -7.43 33.34 12.79
N GLU A 90 -7.94 32.16 13.16
CA GLU A 90 -7.20 31.19 13.97
C GLU A 90 -5.93 30.71 13.21
N PRO A 91 -4.75 30.67 13.85
CA PRO A 91 -3.48 30.30 13.19
C PRO A 91 -3.36 28.78 13.01
N VAL A 92 -4.27 28.18 12.23
CA VAL A 92 -4.37 26.72 12.03
C VAL A 92 -3.09 26.09 11.46
N GLY A 93 -2.31 26.84 10.67
CA GLY A 93 -1.03 26.37 10.15
C GLY A 93 0.04 26.19 11.25
N LEU A 94 0.10 27.12 12.20
CA LEU A 94 1.03 27.04 13.33
C LEU A 94 0.60 25.93 14.30
N LEU A 95 -0.71 25.85 14.59
CA LEU A 95 -1.29 24.80 15.43
C LEU A 95 -1.01 23.42 14.84
N ALA A 96 -1.28 23.22 13.54
CA ALA A 96 -1.00 21.96 12.86
C ALA A 96 0.50 21.59 12.90
N ALA A 97 1.39 22.56 12.69
CA ALA A 97 2.83 22.33 12.77
C ALA A 97 3.27 21.89 14.18
N GLN A 98 2.73 22.52 15.24
CA GLN A 98 3.01 22.12 16.62
C GLN A 98 2.41 20.75 16.95
N SER A 99 1.16 20.48 16.55
CA SER A 99 0.48 19.21 16.78
C SER A 99 1.17 18.02 16.14
N VAL A 100 1.96 18.23 15.08
CA VAL A 100 2.82 17.18 14.50
C VAL A 100 4.21 17.19 15.15
N GLY A 101 4.82 18.37 15.28
CA GLY A 101 6.21 18.52 15.72
C GLY A 101 6.46 18.09 17.16
N GLU A 102 5.61 18.52 18.10
CA GLU A 102 5.76 18.24 19.53
C GLU A 102 5.70 16.73 19.82
N PRO A 103 4.66 15.96 19.41
CA PRO A 103 4.62 14.52 19.67
C PRO A 103 5.66 13.74 18.86
N SER A 104 6.14 14.26 17.72
CA SER A 104 7.20 13.60 16.93
C SER A 104 8.49 13.43 17.74
N THR A 105 8.78 14.35 18.66
CA THR A 105 9.95 14.23 19.55
C THR A 105 9.81 13.00 20.46
N GLN A 106 8.61 12.73 20.97
CA GLN A 106 8.30 11.57 21.82
C GLN A 106 8.37 10.24 21.05
N MET A 107 8.04 10.23 19.76
CA MET A 107 8.13 9.03 18.92
C MET A 107 9.55 8.48 18.79
N THR A 108 10.57 9.33 18.95
CA THR A 108 11.99 8.93 18.82
C THR A 108 12.40 7.94 19.90
N LEU A 109 11.95 8.13 21.15
CA LEU A 109 12.27 7.24 22.27
C LEU A 109 11.49 5.92 22.20
N ASN A 110 10.22 5.96 21.76
CA ASN A 110 9.37 4.77 21.66
C ASN A 110 9.78 3.82 20.51
N THR A 111 10.43 4.33 19.46
CA THR A 111 10.83 3.50 18.31
C THR A 111 11.98 2.54 18.63
N PHE A 112 12.88 2.86 19.57
CA PHE A 112 13.99 1.97 19.94
C PHE A 112 13.55 0.71 20.70
N HIS A 113 12.47 0.78 21.50
CA HIS A 113 11.94 -0.39 22.19
C HIS A 113 11.12 -1.31 21.28
N PHE A 114 10.48 -0.77 20.23
CA PHE A 114 9.81 -1.57 19.21
C PHE A 114 10.75 -2.09 18.10
N ALA A 115 11.85 -1.38 17.81
CA ALA A 115 12.88 -1.81 16.86
C ALA A 115 13.58 -3.13 17.26
N GLY A 116 13.48 -3.54 18.53
CA GLY A 116 13.95 -4.85 19.02
C GLY A 116 13.02 -6.03 18.71
N ARG A 117 11.77 -5.78 18.26
CA ARG A 117 10.91 -6.82 17.66
C ARG A 117 11.07 -6.74 16.15
N GLY A 118 11.88 -7.63 15.58
CA GLY A 118 12.26 -7.67 14.16
C GLY A 118 11.14 -7.95 13.15
N ASP A 119 9.88 -7.66 13.47
CA ASP A 119 8.72 -7.98 12.64
C ASP A 119 8.34 -6.86 11.64
N MET A 120 8.95 -5.67 11.73
CA MET A 120 8.67 -4.56 10.80
C MET A 120 9.95 -3.87 10.33
N ASN A 121 10.55 -4.37 9.23
CA ASN A 121 11.64 -3.72 8.51
C ASN A 121 11.15 -2.51 7.67
N VAL A 122 10.33 -1.65 8.27
CA VAL A 122 9.83 -0.42 7.65
C VAL A 122 10.50 0.77 8.35
N THR A 123 10.79 1.84 7.60
CA THR A 123 11.21 3.11 8.20
C THR A 123 10.12 3.64 9.14
N LEU A 124 10.43 3.77 10.43
CA LEU A 124 9.49 4.22 11.47
C LEU A 124 9.95 5.54 12.10
N GLY A 125 9.00 6.26 12.73
CA GLY A 125 9.25 7.46 13.53
C GLY A 125 9.72 8.67 12.72
N ILE A 126 10.61 9.47 13.32
CA ILE A 126 11.15 10.72 12.72
C ILE A 126 11.79 10.50 11.33
N PRO A 127 12.60 9.44 11.09
CA PRO A 127 13.15 9.19 9.75
C PRO A 127 12.09 9.11 8.66
N ARG A 128 10.95 8.47 8.94
CA ARG A 128 9.84 8.37 7.98
C ARG A 128 9.13 9.71 7.78
N LEU A 129 8.89 10.44 8.86
CA LEU A 129 8.31 11.79 8.79
C LEU A 129 9.18 12.74 7.96
N ARG A 130 10.51 12.68 8.11
CA ARG A 130 11.45 13.48 7.30
C ARG A 130 11.35 13.13 5.81
N GLU A 131 11.30 11.84 5.48
CA GLU A 131 11.18 11.40 4.08
C GLU A 131 9.90 11.93 3.42
N ILE A 132 8.77 11.94 4.15
CA ILE A 132 7.46 12.38 3.65
C ILE A 132 7.38 13.91 3.59
N LEU A 133 7.65 14.59 4.70
CA LEU A 133 7.33 16.01 4.86
C LEU A 133 8.48 16.95 4.48
N MET A 134 9.73 16.59 4.78
CA MET A 134 10.86 17.50 4.61
C MET A 134 11.54 17.34 3.25
N THR A 135 11.81 16.11 2.84
CA THR A 135 12.59 15.84 1.63
C THR A 135 11.73 15.46 0.43
N ALA A 136 10.49 15.00 0.65
CA ALA A 136 9.61 14.46 -0.39
C ALA A 136 10.37 13.51 -1.33
N SER A 137 11.11 12.56 -0.73
CA SER A 137 12.12 11.78 -1.47
C SER A 137 11.47 10.91 -2.54
N ALA A 138 11.93 11.06 -3.79
CA ALA A 138 11.52 10.20 -4.90
C ALA A 138 11.98 8.73 -4.72
N LYS A 139 13.05 8.51 -3.93
CA LYS A 139 13.57 7.17 -3.62
C LYS A 139 13.46 6.94 -2.11
N LEU A 140 12.43 6.20 -1.72
CA LEU A 140 12.24 5.77 -0.33
C LEU A 140 13.25 4.68 0.03
N LYS A 141 13.71 4.66 1.28
CA LYS A 141 14.64 3.62 1.76
C LYS A 141 13.99 2.24 1.83
N THR A 142 12.75 2.17 2.27
CA THR A 142 11.96 0.93 2.42
C THR A 142 10.61 1.11 1.71
N PRO A 143 10.54 1.04 0.36
CA PRO A 143 9.28 1.11 -0.35
C PRO A 143 8.45 -0.15 -0.09
N ASN A 144 7.16 0.02 0.19
CA ASN A 144 6.20 -1.08 0.34
C ASN A 144 5.02 -0.88 -0.63
N MET A 145 4.31 -1.97 -0.93
CA MET A 145 3.14 -1.97 -1.79
C MET A 145 2.13 -2.97 -1.25
N ASP A 146 0.91 -2.51 -0.99
CA ASP A 146 -0.21 -3.34 -0.59
C ASP A 146 -1.04 -3.69 -1.83
N ILE A 147 -1.29 -4.99 -2.03
CA ILE A 147 -2.00 -5.51 -3.20
C ILE A 147 -3.34 -6.10 -2.73
N PRO A 148 -4.46 -5.38 -2.91
CA PRO A 148 -5.77 -5.91 -2.55
C PRO A 148 -6.19 -7.01 -3.54
N PHE A 149 -6.86 -8.04 -3.02
CA PHE A 149 -7.44 -9.11 -3.83
C PHE A 149 -8.90 -8.79 -4.18
N LEU A 150 -9.38 -9.34 -5.29
CA LEU A 150 -10.80 -9.23 -5.67
C LEU A 150 -11.67 -10.13 -4.77
N ASP A 151 -12.86 -9.64 -4.42
CA ASP A 151 -13.75 -10.28 -3.44
C ASP A 151 -14.28 -11.65 -3.89
N ASP A 152 -14.45 -11.89 -5.20
CA ASP A 152 -15.01 -13.13 -5.78
C ASP A 152 -14.03 -14.32 -5.87
N LEU A 153 -12.92 -14.29 -5.14
CA LEU A 153 -11.87 -15.31 -5.25
C LEU A 153 -12.07 -16.47 -4.26
N SER A 154 -12.56 -17.61 -4.75
CA SER A 154 -12.46 -18.88 -4.03
C SER A 154 -10.98 -19.28 -3.79
N ASN A 155 -10.69 -19.83 -2.60
CA ASN A 155 -9.35 -20.23 -2.15
C ASN A 155 -8.30 -19.10 -2.15
N LEU A 156 -8.63 -17.96 -1.55
CA LEU A 156 -7.77 -16.77 -1.45
C LEU A 156 -6.34 -17.09 -0.94
N THR A 157 -6.22 -17.86 0.14
CA THR A 157 -4.92 -18.18 0.76
C THR A 157 -3.96 -18.88 -0.19
N LYS A 158 -4.44 -19.87 -0.96
CA LYS A 158 -3.62 -20.60 -1.95
C LYS A 158 -3.21 -19.71 -3.12
N LYS A 159 -4.11 -18.84 -3.58
CA LYS A 159 -3.83 -17.90 -4.68
C LYS A 159 -2.84 -16.81 -4.24
N ALA A 160 -3.01 -16.27 -3.04
CA ALA A 160 -2.10 -15.30 -2.44
C ALA A 160 -0.70 -15.90 -2.28
N GLU A 161 -0.61 -17.13 -1.80
CA GLU A 161 0.67 -17.84 -1.63
C GLU A 161 1.35 -18.13 -2.99
N LYS A 162 0.56 -18.46 -4.03
CA LYS A 162 1.08 -18.60 -5.38
C LYS A 162 1.60 -17.28 -5.93
N LEU A 163 0.86 -16.19 -5.73
CA LEU A 163 1.24 -14.84 -6.17
C LEU A 163 2.52 -14.36 -5.45
N ARG A 164 2.61 -14.61 -4.14
CA ARG A 164 3.82 -14.36 -3.34
C ARG A 164 5.05 -15.00 -3.96
N LYS A 165 4.97 -16.28 -4.33
CA LYS A 165 6.09 -17.01 -4.95
C LYS A 165 6.45 -16.55 -6.36
N ILE A 166 5.48 -16.02 -7.12
CA ILE A 166 5.71 -15.47 -8.46
C ILE A 166 6.40 -14.11 -8.37
N MET A 167 5.97 -13.27 -7.41
CA MET A 167 6.53 -11.92 -7.22
C MET A 167 7.87 -11.93 -6.49
N ASN A 168 8.17 -12.99 -5.74
CA ASN A 168 9.44 -13.09 -5.02
C ASN A 168 10.60 -13.18 -6.01
N ARG A 169 11.56 -12.26 -5.89
CA ARG A 169 12.76 -12.26 -6.71
C ARG A 169 13.62 -13.45 -6.30
N VAL A 170 14.07 -14.20 -7.29
CA VAL A 170 15.00 -15.32 -7.09
C VAL A 170 16.35 -14.94 -7.67
N THR A 171 17.40 -15.12 -6.89
CA THR A 171 18.79 -14.94 -7.32
C THR A 171 19.45 -16.29 -7.56
N VAL A 172 20.57 -16.32 -8.28
CA VAL A 172 21.32 -17.56 -8.51
C VAL A 172 21.80 -18.15 -7.19
N ALA A 173 22.15 -17.31 -6.20
CA ALA A 173 22.57 -17.76 -4.87
C ALA A 173 21.48 -18.56 -4.15
N ASP A 174 20.20 -18.25 -4.35
CA ASP A 174 19.09 -18.94 -3.67
C ASP A 174 18.87 -20.38 -4.15
N VAL A 175 19.40 -20.73 -5.33
CA VAL A 175 19.24 -22.06 -5.96
C VAL A 175 20.55 -22.84 -6.07
N LEU A 176 21.65 -22.23 -5.65
CA LEU A 176 23.01 -22.76 -5.78
C LEU A 176 23.41 -23.47 -4.47
N GLU A 177 23.94 -24.69 -4.60
CA GLU A 177 24.46 -25.46 -3.47
C GLU A 177 25.93 -25.11 -3.22
N LYS A 178 26.76 -25.21 -4.25
CA LYS A 178 28.19 -24.89 -4.19
C LYS A 178 28.79 -24.60 -5.56
N ILE A 179 29.95 -23.96 -5.57
CA ILE A 179 30.75 -23.74 -6.77
C ILE A 179 32.14 -24.31 -6.52
N ASP A 180 32.55 -25.25 -7.35
CA ASP A 180 33.92 -25.78 -7.34
C ASP A 180 34.69 -25.08 -8.47
N VAL A 181 35.79 -24.39 -8.12
CA VAL A 181 36.65 -23.69 -9.09
C VAL A 181 38.02 -24.34 -9.09
N GLU A 182 38.41 -24.88 -10.24
CA GLU A 182 39.73 -25.50 -10.47
C GLU A 182 40.52 -24.66 -11.46
N CYS A 183 41.74 -24.27 -11.09
CA CYS A 183 42.63 -23.46 -11.93
C CYS A 183 43.88 -24.27 -12.29
N GLU A 184 44.10 -24.47 -13.59
CA GLU A 184 45.23 -25.21 -14.14
C GLU A 184 46.01 -24.30 -15.11
N ILE A 185 47.34 -24.29 -15.00
CA ILE A 185 48.18 -23.61 -16.01
C ILE A 185 48.51 -24.63 -17.10
N VAL A 186 47.93 -24.43 -18.28
CA VAL A 186 48.18 -25.28 -19.45
C VAL A 186 49.31 -24.65 -20.25
N THR A 187 50.43 -25.36 -20.41
CA THR A 187 51.66 -24.85 -21.03
C THR A 187 51.81 -25.20 -22.52
N LYS A 188 50.98 -26.08 -23.08
CA LYS A 188 50.98 -26.45 -24.51
C LYS A 188 49.55 -26.45 -25.06
N PRO A 189 49.28 -25.91 -26.28
CA PRO A 189 50.21 -25.34 -27.24
C PRO A 189 50.67 -23.90 -26.92
N ASN A 190 49.88 -23.13 -26.18
CA ASN A 190 50.24 -21.80 -25.65
C ASN A 190 49.99 -21.76 -24.14
N ARG A 191 50.78 -20.98 -23.40
CA ARG A 191 50.59 -20.81 -21.95
C ARG A 191 49.27 -20.10 -21.69
N GLN A 192 48.31 -20.81 -21.12
CA GLN A 192 46.98 -20.30 -20.78
C GLN A 192 46.61 -20.74 -19.35
N LEU A 193 45.91 -19.86 -18.63
CA LEU A 193 45.26 -20.22 -17.38
C LEU A 193 43.89 -20.81 -17.74
N LYS A 194 43.72 -22.11 -17.53
CA LYS A 194 42.44 -22.80 -17.69
C LYS A 194 41.74 -22.80 -16.34
N THR A 195 40.60 -22.10 -16.27
CA THR A 195 39.74 -22.09 -15.08
C THR A 195 38.48 -22.89 -15.39
N THR A 196 38.29 -24.00 -14.67
CA THR A 196 37.09 -24.85 -14.76
C THR A 196 36.19 -24.51 -13.58
N MET A 197 35.01 -23.94 -13.84
CA MET A 197 34.01 -23.63 -12.82
C MET A 197 32.85 -24.63 -12.92
N ARG A 198 32.58 -25.37 -11.84
CA ARG A 198 31.44 -26.30 -11.73
C ARG A 198 30.43 -25.74 -10.74
N PHE A 199 29.23 -25.44 -11.24
CA PHE A 199 28.11 -24.97 -10.44
C PHE A 199 27.21 -26.15 -10.07
N TRP A 200 27.07 -26.40 -8.77
CA TRP A 200 26.16 -27.40 -8.24
C TRP A 200 24.88 -26.71 -7.78
N PHE A 201 23.75 -27.07 -8.39
CA PHE A 201 22.45 -26.51 -8.05
C PHE A 201 21.67 -27.45 -7.16
N LEU A 202 20.89 -26.88 -6.24
CA LEU A 202 20.02 -27.63 -5.36
C LEU A 202 18.97 -28.41 -6.18
N PRO A 203 18.55 -29.61 -5.75
CA PRO A 203 17.42 -30.31 -6.33
C PRO A 203 16.12 -29.50 -6.26
N GLN A 204 15.27 -29.62 -7.29
CA GLN A 204 14.03 -28.84 -7.37
C GLN A 204 13.10 -29.01 -6.16
N SER A 205 13.10 -30.19 -5.52
CA SER A 205 12.31 -30.46 -4.32
C SER A 205 12.60 -29.51 -3.16
N GLN A 206 13.84 -29.01 -3.04
CA GLN A 206 14.27 -28.20 -1.90
C GLN A 206 13.86 -26.74 -2.02
N TYR A 207 13.90 -26.16 -3.22
CA TYR A 207 13.58 -24.75 -3.43
C TYR A 207 12.14 -24.50 -3.91
N LYS A 208 11.43 -25.53 -4.41
CA LYS A 208 10.02 -25.46 -4.85
C LYS A 208 9.02 -24.95 -3.79
N PRO A 209 9.21 -25.17 -2.48
CA PRO A 209 8.32 -24.59 -1.47
C PRO A 209 8.35 -23.06 -1.46
N GLN A 210 9.50 -22.45 -1.76
CA GLN A 210 9.69 -20.99 -1.66
C GLN A 210 9.65 -20.29 -3.01
N TYR A 211 10.11 -20.96 -4.09
CA TYR A 211 10.31 -20.34 -5.39
C TYR A 211 9.62 -21.14 -6.51
N ILE A 212 9.04 -20.42 -7.48
CA ILE A 212 8.47 -21.01 -8.70
C ILE A 212 9.48 -20.84 -9.83
N VAL A 213 10.53 -21.66 -9.81
CA VAL A 213 11.56 -21.69 -10.86
C VAL A 213 11.74 -23.13 -11.36
N LYS A 214 11.95 -23.29 -12.66
CA LYS A 214 12.31 -24.57 -13.29
C LYS A 214 13.81 -24.62 -13.57
N SER A 215 14.41 -25.80 -13.53
CA SER A 215 15.84 -25.98 -13.85
C SER A 215 16.23 -25.44 -15.23
N SER A 216 15.34 -25.55 -16.22
CA SER A 216 15.56 -24.98 -17.56
C SER A 216 15.65 -23.45 -17.56
N GLN A 217 14.91 -22.77 -16.68
CA GLN A 217 14.98 -21.31 -16.54
C GLN A 217 16.29 -20.88 -15.87
N ILE A 218 16.77 -21.65 -14.89
CA ILE A 218 18.06 -21.42 -14.23
C ILE A 218 19.18 -21.50 -15.27
N ILE A 219 19.23 -22.58 -16.05
CA ILE A 219 20.26 -22.77 -17.09
C ILE A 219 20.20 -21.65 -18.12
N LYS A 220 19.00 -21.27 -18.58
CA LYS A 220 18.83 -20.16 -19.54
C LYS A 220 19.31 -18.81 -18.96
N HIS A 221 19.05 -18.57 -17.67
CA HIS A 221 19.52 -17.36 -16.99
C HIS A 221 21.05 -17.36 -16.83
N MET A 222 21.64 -18.52 -16.49
CA MET A 222 23.09 -18.68 -16.40
C MET A 222 23.76 -18.36 -17.74
N GLN A 223 23.25 -18.94 -18.83
CA GLN A 223 23.77 -18.74 -20.17
C GLN A 223 23.63 -17.28 -20.66
N ASN A 224 22.44 -16.68 -20.53
CA ASN A 224 22.15 -15.40 -21.17
C ASN A 224 22.53 -14.18 -20.34
N LYS A 225 22.65 -14.32 -19.02
CA LYS A 225 22.87 -13.18 -18.13
C LYS A 225 24.08 -13.36 -17.23
N PHE A 226 24.15 -14.47 -16.49
CA PHE A 226 25.23 -14.66 -15.51
C PHE A 226 26.61 -14.69 -16.17
N PHE A 227 26.81 -15.51 -17.21
CA PHE A 227 28.10 -15.57 -17.89
C PHE A 227 28.44 -14.31 -18.68
N ASN A 228 27.43 -13.60 -19.19
CA ASN A 228 27.61 -12.30 -19.86
C ASN A 228 27.99 -11.18 -18.88
N GLU A 229 27.62 -11.28 -17.59
CA GLU A 229 28.03 -10.33 -16.55
C GLU A 229 29.40 -10.71 -15.94
N MET A 230 29.78 -11.98 -16.00
CA MET A 230 31.01 -12.51 -15.39
C MET A 230 32.25 -12.44 -16.31
N PHE A 231 32.05 -12.52 -17.63
CA PHE A 231 33.10 -12.48 -18.66
C PHE A 231 32.86 -11.32 -19.64
#